data_AF-A0A1H3DIG1-F1
#
_entry.id   AF-A0A1H3DIG1-F1
#
_cell.length_a   1.000
_cell.length_b   1.000
_cell.length_c   1.000
_cell.angle_alpha   90.00
_cell.angle_beta   90.00
_cell.angle_gamma   90.00
#
_symmetry.space_group_name_H-M   'P 1'
#
loop_
_entity.id
_entity.type
_entity.pdbx_description
1 polymer ?
#
loop_
_entity_poly.entity_id
_entity_poly.type
_entity_poly.pdbx_seq_one_letter_code
_entity_poly.pdbx_strand_id
1 'polypeptide(L)'
;MNRFLRTSSVACLCAALLLGGLSACETTKRGFPEISSPNNDPDALGRRQLEATSKQIAQVVNNKVEYLTPKQELTTRFTRQFGDGTSINKTIIRKVQETPKDKAVYYLVGLGLRDGMFRGMAIPLESSSDNSLYLSSNAPRYILTSVGCTFCYFNFERNEIVGTSCEENTGGSRCDLTVENNNAFFAR
;
A
#
# COMPACT_ATOMS: atom_id res chain seq x y z
N MET A 1 13.53 72.52 32.63
CA MET A 1 14.82 71.80 32.66
C MET A 1 15.00 71.16 31.28
N ASN A 2 15.72 71.85 30.37
CA ASN A 2 17.11 71.54 30.00
C ASN A 2 17.22 70.18 29.27
N ARG A 3 17.72 70.02 28.03
CA ARG A 3 18.49 70.88 27.12
C ARG A 3 18.61 70.15 25.76
N PHE A 4 18.62 70.95 24.67
CA PHE A 4 19.45 70.83 23.45
C PHE A 4 19.23 69.63 22.50
N LEU A 5 18.73 69.88 21.27
CA LEU A 5 19.44 70.44 20.09
C LEU A 5 20.60 69.58 19.59
N ARG A 6 20.43 69.03 18.38
CA ARG A 6 21.29 69.25 17.18
C ARG A 6 20.82 68.33 16.02
N THR A 7 20.19 68.85 14.95
CA THR A 7 20.80 69.38 13.68
C THR A 7 21.52 68.27 12.88
N SER A 8 21.39 68.06 11.57
CA SER A 8 20.90 68.83 10.40
C SER A 8 20.78 67.82 9.24
N SER A 9 19.73 67.82 8.42
CA SER A 9 19.59 68.60 7.17
C SER A 9 20.79 68.49 6.22
N VAL A 10 20.69 67.80 5.09
CA VAL A 10 21.22 68.21 3.76
C VAL A 10 20.54 67.41 2.64
N ALA A 11 19.82 68.16 1.80
CA ALA A 11 19.60 68.07 0.35
C ALA A 11 18.92 66.82 -0.27
N CYS A 12 17.70 66.95 -0.82
CA CYS A 12 17.36 67.62 -2.09
C CYS A 12 17.91 66.93 -3.35
N LEU A 13 16.96 66.41 -4.14
CA LEU A 13 16.91 66.41 -5.61
C LEU A 13 18.22 66.16 -6.38
N CYS A 14 18.31 65.01 -7.05
CA CYS A 14 18.70 64.94 -8.47
C CYS A 14 18.60 63.49 -9.00
N ALA A 15 18.32 63.37 -10.29
CA ALA A 15 18.37 62.16 -11.12
C ALA A 15 17.14 61.23 -11.07
N ALA A 16 15.99 61.79 -11.44
CA ALA A 16 15.19 61.10 -12.45
C ALA A 16 16.00 60.97 -13.75
N LEU A 17 15.72 59.90 -14.51
CA LEU A 17 16.21 59.57 -15.85
C LEU A 17 17.50 58.76 -15.90
N LEU A 18 17.39 57.56 -16.47
CA LEU A 18 18.27 56.86 -17.43
C LEU A 18 17.92 55.36 -17.35
N LEU A 19 16.95 54.88 -18.14
CA LEU A 19 17.12 54.31 -19.49
C LEU A 19 17.45 52.80 -19.48
N GLY A 20 16.69 52.04 -20.29
CA GLY A 20 17.00 50.67 -20.74
C GLY A 20 16.07 49.63 -20.12
N GLY A 21 15.03 49.09 -20.76
CA GLY A 21 14.86 48.83 -22.18
C GLY A 21 15.41 47.43 -22.53
N LEU A 22 14.48 46.48 -22.70
CA LEU A 22 14.56 45.27 -23.53
C LEU A 22 15.49 44.11 -23.11
N SER A 23 14.87 43.01 -22.68
CA SER A 23 14.98 41.73 -23.42
C SER A 23 13.89 40.75 -22.94
N ALA A 24 12.87 40.57 -23.78
CA ALA A 24 12.13 39.33 -23.82
C ALA A 24 13.04 38.27 -24.47
N CYS A 25 13.17 37.11 -23.83
CA CYS A 25 13.43 35.78 -24.40
C CYS A 25 14.06 34.93 -23.30
N GLU A 26 13.31 34.01 -22.71
CA GLU A 26 13.77 32.63 -22.76
C GLU A 26 12.61 31.64 -22.63
N THR A 27 12.54 30.83 -23.67
CA THR A 27 11.66 29.68 -23.86
C THR A 27 11.89 28.67 -22.74
N THR A 28 10.89 28.43 -21.89
CA THR A 28 10.83 27.16 -21.17
C THR A 28 9.72 26.31 -21.78
N LYS A 29 10.20 25.25 -22.41
CA LYS A 29 9.49 24.16 -23.05
C LYS A 29 8.30 23.74 -22.19
N ARG A 30 7.08 24.10 -22.59
CA ARG A 30 5.93 23.25 -22.27
C ARG A 30 6.14 21.96 -23.03
N GLY A 31 6.81 21.01 -22.39
CA GLY A 31 6.72 19.62 -22.78
C GLY A 31 5.24 19.29 -22.73
N PHE A 32 4.62 19.20 -23.90
CA PHE A 32 3.38 18.47 -24.03
C PHE A 32 3.62 17.11 -23.37
N PRO A 33 2.76 16.64 -22.46
CA PRO A 33 2.80 15.23 -22.13
C PRO A 33 2.62 14.51 -23.47
N GLU A 34 3.63 13.74 -23.87
CA GLU A 34 3.48 12.76 -24.93
C GLU A 34 2.33 11.88 -24.49
N ILE A 35 1.13 12.19 -24.99
CA ILE A 35 -0.01 11.29 -24.96
C ILE A 35 0.46 10.15 -25.84
N SER A 36 1.07 9.16 -25.19
CA SER A 36 1.46 7.91 -25.82
C SER A 36 0.19 7.39 -26.49
N SER A 37 0.28 7.16 -27.80
CA SER A 37 -0.80 6.61 -28.61
C SER A 37 -1.58 5.56 -27.82
N PRO A 38 -2.92 5.51 -27.93
CA PRO A 38 -3.69 4.46 -27.28
C PRO A 38 -3.18 3.12 -27.82
N ASN A 39 -2.34 2.47 -27.02
CA ASN A 39 -1.96 1.10 -27.29
C ASN A 39 -3.26 0.34 -27.04
N ASN A 40 -3.92 -0.10 -28.12
CA ASN A 40 -5.09 -0.98 -28.09
C ASN A 40 -4.66 -2.40 -27.70
N ASP A 41 -3.82 -2.49 -26.68
CA ASP A 41 -3.45 -3.72 -26.04
C ASP A 41 -4.48 -3.93 -24.91
N PRO A 42 -5.39 -4.91 -25.04
CA PRO A 42 -6.40 -5.18 -24.01
C PRO A 42 -5.77 -5.50 -22.64
N ASP A 43 -4.55 -6.04 -22.62
CA ASP A 43 -3.82 -6.31 -21.38
C ASP A 43 -3.35 -4.99 -20.72
N ALA A 44 -2.94 -4.00 -21.52
CA ALA A 44 -2.55 -2.68 -21.01
C ALA A 44 -3.74 -1.90 -20.43
N LEU A 45 -4.94 -2.07 -21.00
CA LEU A 45 -6.17 -1.48 -20.46
C LEU A 45 -6.59 -2.14 -19.14
N GLY A 46 -6.54 -3.47 -19.06
CA GLY A 46 -6.81 -4.21 -17.82
C GLY A 46 -5.86 -3.80 -16.69
N ARG A 47 -4.56 -3.67 -17.00
CA ARG A 47 -3.57 -3.24 -16.01
C ARG A 47 -3.81 -1.82 -15.49
N ARG A 48 -4.12 -0.88 -16.38
CA ARG A 48 -4.46 0.51 -15.99
C ARG A 48 -5.71 0.57 -15.10
N GLN A 49 -6.70 -0.28 -15.34
CA GLN A 49 -7.88 -0.36 -14.48
C GLN A 49 -7.54 -0.88 -13.09
N LEU A 50 -6.69 -1.91 -13.00
CA LEU A 50 -6.21 -2.43 -11.73
C LEU A 50 -5.44 -1.34 -10.97
N GLU A 51 -4.47 -0.69 -11.60
CA GLU A 51 -3.62 0.35 -10.98
C GLU A 51 -4.42 1.56 -10.45
N ALA A 52 -5.60 1.84 -10.99
CA ALA A 52 -6.45 2.93 -10.53
C ALA A 52 -7.02 2.71 -9.10
N THR A 53 -7.21 1.47 -8.68
CA THR A 53 -7.80 1.11 -7.37
C THR A 53 -6.97 0.12 -6.55
N SER A 54 -5.82 -0.28 -7.07
CA SER A 54 -4.94 -1.28 -6.47
C SER A 54 -3.47 -0.90 -6.65
N LYS A 55 -2.62 -1.40 -5.75
CA LYS A 55 -1.17 -1.22 -5.84
C LYS A 55 -0.51 -2.54 -6.17
N GLN A 56 0.39 -2.55 -7.16
CA GLN A 56 1.26 -3.70 -7.39
C GLN A 56 2.24 -3.83 -6.22
N ILE A 57 2.24 -4.99 -5.56
CA ILE A 57 3.11 -5.23 -4.40
C ILE A 57 4.15 -6.32 -4.65
N ALA A 58 3.93 -7.15 -5.66
CA ALA A 58 4.77 -8.28 -5.98
C ALA A 58 4.56 -8.73 -7.44
N GLN A 59 5.39 -9.66 -7.87
CA GLN A 59 5.27 -10.36 -9.16
C GLN A 59 5.71 -11.81 -8.98
N VAL A 60 5.27 -12.70 -9.86
CA VAL A 60 5.71 -14.10 -9.88
C VAL A 60 6.69 -14.29 -11.02
N VAL A 61 7.95 -14.60 -10.68
CA VAL A 61 9.03 -14.85 -11.63
C VAL A 61 9.58 -16.24 -11.36
N ASN A 62 9.62 -17.10 -12.38
CA ASN A 62 10.12 -18.48 -12.26
C ASN A 62 9.48 -19.26 -11.09
N ASN A 63 8.14 -19.19 -10.96
CA ASN A 63 7.37 -19.78 -9.85
C ASN A 63 7.71 -19.26 -8.44
N LYS A 64 8.50 -18.18 -8.32
CA LYS A 64 8.84 -17.54 -7.04
C LYS A 64 8.18 -16.17 -6.96
N VAL A 65 7.71 -15.83 -5.77
CA VAL A 65 7.15 -14.50 -5.50
C VAL A 65 8.31 -13.54 -5.21
N GLU A 66 8.42 -12.51 -6.04
CA GLU A 66 9.32 -11.38 -5.87
C GLU A 66 8.53 -10.18 -5.33
N TYR A 67 8.99 -9.60 -4.23
CA TYR A 67 8.32 -8.48 -3.58
C TYR A 67 8.81 -7.18 -4.18
N LEU A 68 7.89 -6.37 -4.70
CA LEU A 68 8.17 -5.01 -5.18
C LEU A 68 8.02 -3.99 -4.04
N THR A 69 7.10 -4.26 -3.10
CA THR A 69 6.99 -3.50 -1.85
C THR A 69 7.82 -4.18 -0.76
N PRO A 70 8.71 -3.47 -0.04
CA PRO A 70 9.50 -4.06 1.04
C PRO A 70 8.64 -4.74 2.10
N LYS A 71 9.06 -5.93 2.55
CA LYS A 71 8.31 -6.69 3.56
C LYS A 71 8.11 -5.92 4.86
N GLN A 72 9.09 -5.12 5.28
CA GLN A 72 9.01 -4.26 6.47
C GLN A 72 7.92 -3.19 6.32
N GLU A 73 7.76 -2.63 5.12
CA GLU A 73 6.66 -1.70 4.83
C GLU A 73 5.31 -2.42 4.93
N LEU A 74 5.18 -3.60 4.31
CA LEU A 74 3.96 -4.41 4.37
C LEU A 74 3.61 -4.79 5.82
N THR A 75 4.59 -5.19 6.62
CA THR A 75 4.43 -5.48 8.06
C THR A 75 3.91 -4.25 8.80
N THR A 76 4.51 -3.08 8.58
CA THR A 76 4.07 -1.82 9.21
C THR A 76 2.63 -1.48 8.84
N ARG A 77 2.25 -1.71 7.58
CA ARG A 77 0.88 -1.50 7.09
C ARG A 77 -0.11 -2.47 7.69
N PHE A 78 0.24 -3.75 7.84
CA PHE A 78 -0.59 -4.71 8.56
C PHE A 78 -0.85 -4.29 10.01
N THR A 79 0.19 -3.89 10.75
CA THR A 79 0.03 -3.37 12.13
C THR A 79 -0.95 -2.20 12.19
N ARG A 80 -0.85 -1.26 11.25
CA ARG A 80 -1.81 -0.14 11.13
C ARG A 80 -3.21 -0.59 10.76
N GLN A 81 -3.34 -1.58 9.86
CA GLN A 81 -4.61 -2.12 9.40
C GLN A 81 -5.39 -2.81 10.53
N PHE A 82 -4.69 -3.48 11.45
CA PHE A 82 -5.32 -4.02 12.65
C PHE A 82 -5.87 -2.92 13.56
N GLY A 83 -5.06 -1.89 13.86
CA GLY A 83 -5.50 -0.71 14.60
C GLY A 83 -5.94 -0.96 16.05
N ASP A 84 -5.74 -2.18 16.56
CA ASP A 84 -6.25 -2.67 17.86
C ASP A 84 -5.12 -3.03 18.85
N GLY A 85 -3.89 -2.63 18.55
CA GLY A 85 -2.70 -3.00 19.32
C GLY A 85 -2.02 -4.30 18.86
N THR A 86 -2.55 -5.00 17.85
CA THR A 86 -1.87 -6.15 17.24
C THR A 86 -0.54 -5.72 16.60
N SER A 87 0.55 -6.36 17.00
CA SER A 87 1.88 -6.15 16.40
C SER A 87 2.21 -7.28 15.44
N ILE A 88 2.43 -6.94 14.17
CA ILE A 88 2.75 -7.87 13.10
C ILE A 88 4.26 -7.94 12.97
N ASN A 89 4.81 -9.15 12.92
CA ASN A 89 6.25 -9.39 12.84
C ASN A 89 6.64 -10.23 11.62
N LYS A 90 5.66 -10.86 10.95
CA LYS A 90 5.90 -11.67 9.75
C LYS A 90 4.86 -11.38 8.68
N THR A 91 5.35 -11.07 7.49
CA THR A 91 4.52 -10.87 6.30
C THR A 91 4.98 -11.80 5.19
N ILE A 92 4.04 -12.52 4.58
CA ILE A 92 4.28 -13.45 3.48
C ILE A 92 3.17 -13.37 2.43
N ILE A 93 3.50 -13.64 1.17
CA ILE A 93 2.54 -13.92 0.12
C ILE A 93 2.44 -15.44 -0.01
N ARG A 94 1.25 -15.98 0.21
CA ARG A 94 0.95 -17.40 0.13
C ARG A 94 0.23 -17.71 -1.17
N LYS A 95 0.83 -18.60 -1.97
CA LYS A 95 0.14 -19.24 -3.10
C LYS A 95 -0.81 -20.31 -2.57
N VAL A 96 -2.05 -20.29 -3.04
CA VAL A 96 -3.09 -21.27 -2.76
C VAL A 96 -3.55 -21.84 -4.09
N GLN A 97 -3.44 -23.16 -4.22
CA GLN A 97 -3.77 -23.90 -5.41
C GLN A 97 -4.13 -25.32 -4.98
N GLU A 98 -5.41 -25.67 -5.04
CA GLU A 98 -5.95 -26.97 -4.62
C GLU A 98 -5.42 -28.10 -5.50
N THR A 99 -5.54 -27.97 -6.81
CA THR A 99 -4.92 -28.87 -7.78
C THR A 99 -3.99 -28.11 -8.73
N PRO A 100 -2.96 -28.75 -9.30
CA PRO A 100 -2.07 -28.10 -10.28
C PRO A 100 -2.78 -27.55 -11.52
N LYS A 101 -4.02 -27.97 -11.78
CA LYS A 101 -4.85 -27.52 -12.89
C LYS A 101 -5.64 -26.25 -12.56
N ASP A 102 -5.85 -25.96 -11.28
CA ASP A 102 -6.63 -24.80 -10.85
C ASP A 102 -5.83 -23.52 -10.99
N LYS A 103 -6.52 -22.41 -11.24
CA LYS A 103 -5.90 -21.09 -11.22
C LYS A 103 -5.39 -20.81 -9.81
N ALA A 104 -4.10 -20.51 -9.69
CA ALA A 104 -3.51 -20.14 -8.42
C ALA A 104 -4.06 -18.80 -7.91
N VAL A 105 -4.41 -18.76 -6.64
CA VAL A 105 -4.79 -17.54 -5.91
C VAL A 105 -3.65 -17.18 -4.96
N TYR A 106 -3.41 -15.89 -4.76
CA TYR A 106 -2.37 -15.40 -3.87
C TYR A 106 -2.99 -14.60 -2.75
N TYR A 107 -2.54 -14.83 -1.52
CA TYR A 107 -2.94 -14.06 -0.34
C TYR A 107 -1.73 -13.36 0.25
N LEU A 108 -1.85 -12.06 0.48
CA LEU A 108 -0.92 -11.35 1.36
C LEU A 108 -1.34 -11.62 2.80
N VAL A 109 -0.45 -12.22 3.58
CA VAL A 109 -0.71 -12.68 4.94
C VAL A 109 0.23 -11.99 5.93
N GLY A 110 -0.33 -11.33 6.93
CA GLY A 110 0.36 -10.79 8.09
C GLY A 110 0.09 -11.66 9.32
N LEU A 111 1.14 -12.00 10.06
CA LEU A 111 1.08 -12.80 11.29
C LEU A 111 1.72 -12.01 12.43
N GLY A 112 1.11 -12.09 13.61
CA GLY A 112 1.55 -11.33 14.77
C GLY A 112 0.84 -11.72 16.06
N LEU A 113 0.95 -10.84 17.04
CA LEU A 113 0.42 -11.05 18.38
C LEU A 113 -0.33 -9.82 18.88
N ARG A 114 -1.38 -10.05 19.67
CA ARG A 114 -2.05 -9.04 20.51
C ARG A 114 -2.16 -9.60 21.91
N ASP A 115 -1.57 -8.91 22.89
CA ASP A 115 -1.53 -9.35 24.29
C ASP A 115 -0.99 -10.79 24.47
N GLY A 116 0.01 -11.16 23.66
CA GLY A 116 0.60 -12.51 23.63
C GLY A 116 -0.20 -13.57 22.87
N MET A 117 -1.40 -13.24 22.39
CA MET A 117 -2.26 -14.16 21.64
C MET A 117 -2.07 -14.04 20.13
N PHE A 118 -2.12 -15.16 19.42
CA PHE A 118 -1.94 -15.21 17.97
C PHE A 118 -3.02 -14.40 17.22
N ARG A 119 -2.55 -13.61 16.24
CA ARG A 119 -3.35 -12.84 15.30
C ARG A 119 -2.86 -13.08 13.88
N GLY A 120 -3.78 -13.21 12.94
CA GLY A 120 -3.48 -13.33 11.52
C GLY A 120 -4.42 -12.48 10.69
N MET A 121 -3.94 -11.95 9.58
CA MET A 121 -4.78 -11.31 8.58
C MET A 121 -4.34 -11.77 7.20
N ALA A 122 -5.29 -12.19 6.36
CA ALA A 122 -5.08 -12.51 4.96
C ALA A 122 -5.92 -11.58 4.09
N ILE A 123 -5.32 -11.07 3.01
CA ILE A 123 -5.99 -10.24 2.00
C ILE A 123 -5.71 -10.87 0.64
N PRO A 124 -6.73 -11.18 -0.19
CA PRO A 124 -6.52 -11.75 -1.51
C PRO A 124 -5.85 -10.73 -2.43
N LEU A 125 -4.96 -11.21 -3.29
CA LEU A 125 -4.29 -10.43 -4.32
C LEU A 125 -4.92 -10.73 -5.68
N GLU A 126 -5.04 -9.68 -6.48
CA GLU A 126 -5.49 -9.77 -7.86
C GLU A 126 -4.27 -10.08 -8.74
N SER A 127 -4.33 -11.22 -9.44
CA SER A 127 -3.29 -11.65 -10.38
C SER A 127 -3.59 -11.15 -11.79
N SER A 128 -2.62 -10.49 -12.42
CA SER A 128 -2.68 -10.08 -13.83
C SER A 128 -2.10 -11.15 -14.77
N SER A 129 -2.34 -11.02 -16.08
CA SER A 129 -1.86 -11.94 -17.14
C SER A 129 -0.33 -11.98 -17.25
N ASP A 130 0.34 -10.90 -16.84
CA ASP A 130 1.80 -10.75 -16.80
C ASP A 130 2.45 -11.27 -15.50
N ASN A 131 1.70 -12.00 -14.66
CA ASN A 131 2.12 -12.49 -13.35
C ASN A 131 2.35 -11.42 -12.27
N SER A 132 1.88 -10.18 -12.51
CA SER A 132 1.88 -9.13 -11.50
C SER A 132 0.80 -9.39 -10.44
N LEU A 133 1.11 -9.08 -9.18
CA LEU A 133 0.22 -9.25 -8.02
C LEU A 133 -0.15 -7.89 -7.43
N TYR A 134 -1.44 -7.59 -7.45
CA TYR A 134 -2.02 -6.33 -7.02
C TYR A 134 -2.80 -6.48 -5.72
N LEU A 135 -2.67 -5.51 -4.82
CA LEU A 135 -3.51 -5.38 -3.63
C LEU A 135 -4.55 -4.29 -3.87
N SER A 136 -5.81 -4.69 -4.01
CA SER A 136 -6.94 -3.76 -4.15
C SER A 136 -7.33 -3.14 -2.82
N SER A 137 -7.60 -1.84 -2.79
CA SER A 137 -8.13 -1.15 -1.60
C SER A 137 -9.55 -1.63 -1.23
N ASN A 138 -10.24 -2.32 -2.14
CA ASN A 138 -11.56 -2.88 -1.92
C ASN A 138 -11.52 -4.38 -1.56
N ALA A 139 -10.34 -4.99 -1.50
CA ALA A 139 -10.23 -6.40 -1.16
C ALA A 139 -10.70 -6.66 0.28
N PRO A 140 -11.44 -7.75 0.52
CA PRO A 140 -11.83 -8.14 1.88
C PRO A 140 -10.61 -8.57 2.69
N ARG A 141 -10.66 -8.40 4.01
CA ARG A 141 -9.65 -8.87 4.95
C ARG A 141 -10.23 -9.97 5.83
N TYR A 142 -9.52 -11.09 5.87
CA TYR A 142 -9.84 -12.26 6.69
C TYR A 142 -8.97 -12.22 7.94
N ILE A 143 -9.58 -12.09 9.11
CA ILE A 143 -8.89 -11.86 10.38
C ILE A 143 -9.06 -13.09 11.26
N LEU A 144 -7.92 -13.61 11.73
CA LEU A 144 -7.83 -14.69 12.71
C LEU A 144 -7.61 -14.13 14.11
N THR A 145 -8.44 -14.58 15.04
CA THR A 145 -8.28 -14.35 16.47
C THR A 145 -8.09 -15.67 17.18
N SER A 146 -6.94 -15.87 17.83
CA SER A 146 -6.76 -17.01 18.71
C SER A 146 -7.44 -16.79 20.06
N VAL A 147 -8.13 -17.82 20.54
CA VAL A 147 -8.54 -18.00 21.92
C VAL A 147 -7.97 -19.33 22.39
N GLY A 148 -6.92 -19.31 23.22
CA GLY A 148 -6.26 -20.53 23.73
C GLY A 148 -5.37 -21.30 22.73
N CYS A 149 -5.37 -20.95 21.44
CA CYS A 149 -4.53 -21.59 20.43
C CYS A 149 -3.14 -20.96 20.33
N THR A 150 -2.08 -21.79 20.29
CA THR A 150 -0.72 -21.31 19.99
C THR A 150 -0.63 -20.73 18.58
N PHE A 151 -1.16 -21.46 17.60
CA PHE A 151 -1.24 -21.03 16.21
C PHE A 151 -2.62 -21.32 15.61
N CYS A 152 -3.08 -20.41 14.75
CA CYS A 152 -4.28 -20.57 13.94
C CYS A 152 -3.92 -20.62 12.46
N TYR A 153 -4.65 -21.42 11.70
CA TYR A 153 -4.49 -21.57 10.26
C TYR A 153 -5.78 -21.19 9.53
N PHE A 154 -5.64 -20.68 8.31
CA PHE A 154 -6.75 -20.52 7.37
C PHE A 154 -7.00 -21.86 6.67
N ASN A 155 -8.26 -22.26 6.58
CA ASN A 155 -8.69 -23.41 5.80
C ASN A 155 -9.16 -22.93 4.43
N PHE A 156 -8.79 -23.67 3.39
CA PHE A 156 -9.09 -23.30 2.00
C PHE A 156 -9.96 -24.36 1.34
N GLU A 157 -10.94 -23.93 0.55
CA GLU A 157 -11.72 -24.76 -0.36
C GLU A 157 -11.86 -23.98 -1.68
N ARG A 158 -11.61 -24.63 -2.83
CA ARG A 158 -11.62 -23.97 -4.15
C ARG A 158 -10.74 -22.72 -4.23
N ASN A 159 -9.61 -22.75 -3.53
CA ASN A 159 -8.64 -21.65 -3.35
C ASN A 159 -9.14 -20.44 -2.55
N GLU A 160 -10.32 -20.51 -1.93
CA GLU A 160 -10.88 -19.45 -1.09
C GLU A 160 -10.82 -19.82 0.39
N ILE A 161 -10.69 -18.81 1.26
CA ILE A 161 -10.72 -19.02 2.72
C ILE A 161 -12.16 -19.29 3.14
N VAL A 162 -12.42 -20.49 3.65
CA VAL A 162 -13.76 -20.92 4.10
C VAL A 162 -13.87 -21.07 5.61
N GLY A 163 -12.75 -21.10 6.32
CA GLY A 163 -12.74 -21.32 7.75
C GLY A 163 -11.34 -21.31 8.35
N THR A 164 -11.23 -21.88 9.54
CA THR A 164 -10.04 -21.80 10.37
C THR A 164 -9.81 -23.10 11.12
N SER A 165 -8.57 -23.32 11.54
CA SER A 165 -8.21 -24.42 12.41
C SER A 165 -7.18 -23.98 13.43
N CYS A 166 -7.17 -24.68 14.57
CA CYS A 166 -6.23 -24.51 15.66
C CYS A 166 -5.21 -25.66 15.61
N GLU A 167 -3.94 -25.37 15.92
CA GLU A 167 -2.88 -26.39 15.95
C GLU A 167 -3.16 -27.49 17.00
N GLU A 168 -3.59 -27.10 18.19
CA GLU A 168 -3.92 -28.01 19.28
C GLU A 168 -5.26 -27.64 19.90
N ASN A 169 -6.25 -28.54 19.77
CA ASN A 169 -7.57 -28.38 20.36
C ASN A 169 -7.58 -28.84 21.82
N THR A 170 -6.80 -28.16 22.67
CA THR A 170 -6.96 -28.27 24.12
C THR A 170 -8.30 -27.67 24.54
N GLY A 171 -8.93 -28.20 25.60
CA GLY A 171 -10.34 -27.92 25.92
C GLY A 171 -10.67 -26.42 25.99
N GLY A 172 -11.45 -25.94 25.01
CA GLY A 172 -11.90 -24.54 24.90
C GLY A 172 -11.13 -23.67 23.90
N SER A 173 -10.03 -24.18 23.33
CA SER A 173 -9.23 -23.46 22.34
C SER A 173 -9.94 -23.38 20.98
N ARG A 174 -9.91 -22.21 20.35
CA ARG A 174 -10.49 -21.98 19.02
C ARG A 174 -9.84 -20.82 18.29
N CYS A 175 -10.08 -20.77 16.98
CA CYS A 175 -9.64 -19.70 16.09
C CYS A 175 -10.86 -19.05 15.44
N ASP A 176 -11.19 -17.84 15.87
CA ASP A 176 -12.34 -17.12 15.33
C ASP A 176 -11.96 -16.42 14.02
N LEU A 177 -12.80 -16.59 12.99
CA LEU A 177 -12.68 -15.89 11.71
C LEU A 177 -13.61 -14.68 11.67
N THR A 178 -13.07 -13.52 11.31
CA THR A 178 -13.87 -12.35 10.98
C THR A 178 -13.51 -11.91 9.56
N VAL A 179 -14.51 -11.64 8.74
CA VAL A 179 -14.32 -11.12 7.38
C VAL A 179 -14.85 -9.69 7.33
N GLU A 180 -14.01 -8.76 6.89
CA GLU A 180 -14.42 -7.39 6.62
C GLU A 180 -14.24 -7.06 5.14
N ASN A 181 -15.20 -6.38 4.54
CA ASN A 181 -15.30 -6.23 3.08
C ASN A 181 -14.41 -5.13 2.48
N ASN A 182 -13.58 -4.48 3.28
CA ASN A 182 -12.71 -3.41 2.84
C ASN A 182 -11.39 -3.44 3.62
N ASN A 183 -10.37 -2.80 3.04
CA ASN A 183 -9.11 -2.57 3.72
C ASN A 183 -8.63 -1.13 3.47
N ALA A 184 -7.79 -0.64 4.37
CA ALA A 184 -7.13 0.66 4.27
C ALA A 184 -5.60 0.47 4.18
N PHE A 185 -5.17 -0.65 3.58
CA PHE A 185 -3.79 -1.12 3.63
C PHE A 185 -2.83 -0.15 2.92
N PHE A 186 -3.26 0.33 1.76
CA PHE A 186 -2.72 1.51 1.10
C PHE A 186 -3.76 2.62 1.17
N ALA A 187 -3.32 3.81 1.61
CA ALA A 187 -4.16 5.00 1.54
C ALA A 187 -4.49 5.28 0.06
N ARG A 188 -5.75 5.65 -0.20
CA ARG A 188 -6.17 6.16 -1.49
C ARG A 188 -5.63 7.57 -1.71
#